data_AF-A0A1J0P9Q4-F1
#
_entry.id   AF-A0A1J0P9Q4-F1
#
_cell.length_a   1.000
_cell.length_b   1.000
_cell.length_c   1.000
_cell.angle_alpha   90.00
_cell.angle_beta   90.00
_cell.angle_gamma   90.00
#
_symmetry.space_group_name_H-M   'P 1'
#
loop_
_entity.id
_entity.type
_entity.pdbx_description
1 polymer ?
#
loop_
_entity_poly.entity_id
_entity_poly.type
_entity_poly.pdbx_seq_one_letter_code
_entity_poly.pdbx_strand_id
1 'polypeptide(L)'
;MLERQHERIEALLEQLIDGHGVSSEHCCRLVRSLGLHLRLEERWLDQAGCLCPGHRVAHRQAAALAATIPAGASERLGWLMDLQQWFQHHRFGADAVAYARASLSDQP
;
A
#
# COMPACT_ATOMS: atom_id res chain seq x y z
N MET A 1 1.51 14.57 1.96
CA MET A 1 2.19 13.60 2.85
C MET A 1 2.00 12.17 2.35
N LEU A 2 0.77 11.79 1.99
CA LEU A 2 0.41 10.48 1.45
C LEU A 2 0.97 10.18 0.06
N GLU A 3 0.94 11.13 -0.88
CA GLU A 3 1.53 10.92 -2.22
C GLU A 3 3.02 10.55 -2.17
N ARG A 4 3.81 11.15 -1.26
CA ARG A 4 5.21 10.76 -1.05
C ARG A 4 5.35 9.35 -0.47
N GLN A 5 4.36 8.85 0.26
CA GLN A 5 4.35 7.45 0.71
C GLN A 5 4.02 6.52 -0.45
N HIS A 6 3.06 6.88 -1.31
CA HIS A 6 2.75 6.16 -2.53
C HIS A 6 3.98 5.98 -3.42
N GLU A 7 4.64 7.09 -3.77
CA GLU A 7 5.87 7.09 -4.59
C GLU A 7 6.98 6.20 -4.00
N ARG A 8 7.17 6.25 -2.67
CA ARG A 8 8.21 5.46 -2.00
C ARG A 8 7.91 3.97 -2.00
N ILE A 9 6.65 3.59 -1.78
CA ILE A 9 6.25 2.18 -1.77
C ILE A 9 6.30 1.62 -3.19
N GLU A 10 5.84 2.38 -4.20
CA GLU A 10 5.89 2.00 -5.61
C GLU A 10 7.33 1.81 -6.09
N ALA A 11 8.22 2.76 -5.81
CA ALA A 11 9.65 2.62 -6.12
C ALA A 11 10.31 1.44 -5.39
N LEU A 12 9.91 1.15 -4.16
CA LEU A 12 10.41 -0.02 -3.44
C LEU A 12 9.90 -1.33 -4.06
N LEU A 13 8.64 -1.39 -4.50
CA LEU A 13 8.09 -2.55 -5.20
C LEU A 13 8.86 -2.80 -6.51
N GLU A 14 9.05 -1.77 -7.34
CA GLU A 14 9.81 -1.86 -8.59
C GLU A 14 11.24 -2.36 -8.35
N GLN A 15 11.95 -1.76 -7.40
CA GLN A 15 13.31 -2.20 -7.04
C GLN A 15 13.39 -3.65 -6.60
N LEU A 16 12.37 -4.15 -5.89
CA LEU A 16 12.34 -5.53 -5.43
C LEU A 16 11.93 -6.50 -6.54
N ILE A 17 11.09 -6.07 -7.49
CA ILE A 17 10.69 -6.89 -8.64
C ILE A 17 11.85 -7.02 -9.63
N ASP A 18 12.53 -5.91 -9.93
CA ASP A 18 13.66 -5.86 -10.88
C ASP A 18 14.95 -6.45 -10.29
N GLY A 19 15.04 -6.50 -8.96
CA GLY A 19 16.21 -7.00 -8.24
C GLY A 19 16.30 -8.54 -8.24
N HIS A 20 17.26 -9.09 -8.98
CA HIS A 20 17.64 -10.51 -8.89
C HIS A 20 18.35 -10.83 -7.56
N GLY A 21 17.58 -11.01 -6.49
CA GLY A 21 18.12 -11.39 -5.17
C GLY A 21 17.44 -10.72 -3.98
N VAL A 22 16.12 -10.54 -4.04
CA VAL A 22 15.33 -9.90 -2.98
C VAL A 22 15.63 -10.55 -1.62
N SER A 23 16.34 -9.85 -0.73
CA SER A 23 16.55 -10.36 0.62
C SER A 23 15.24 -10.29 1.41
N SER A 24 15.04 -11.25 2.31
CA SER A 24 13.89 -11.24 3.23
C SER A 24 13.82 -9.92 4.02
N GLU A 25 14.97 -9.30 4.31
CA GLU A 25 15.04 -7.99 4.97
C GLU A 25 14.36 -6.87 4.17
N HIS A 26 14.58 -6.81 2.86
CA HIS A 26 13.94 -5.78 2.04
C HIS A 26 12.42 -5.99 1.93
N CYS A 27 11.96 -7.25 1.85
CA CYS A 27 10.52 -7.56 1.95
C CYS A 27 9.95 -7.13 3.30
N CYS A 28 10.65 -7.37 4.41
CA CYS A 28 10.24 -6.90 5.72
C CYS A 28 10.10 -5.35 5.77
N ARG A 29 10.99 -4.62 5.10
CA ARG A 29 10.89 -3.15 5.00
C ARG A 29 9.67 -2.71 4.18
N LEU A 30 9.37 -3.41 3.08
CA LEU A 30 8.16 -3.18 2.30
C LEU A 30 6.89 -3.40 3.15
N VAL A 31 6.78 -4.55 3.81
CA VAL A 31 5.61 -4.88 4.65
C VAL A 31 5.40 -3.85 5.76
N ARG A 32 6.49 -3.40 6.41
CA ARG A 32 6.41 -2.35 7.44
C ARG A 32 5.97 -1.00 6.86
N SER A 33 6.50 -0.62 5.70
CA SER A 33 6.16 0.63 5.02
C SER A 33 4.69 0.64 4.58
N LEU A 34 4.23 -0.46 3.98
CA LEU A 34 2.84 -0.66 3.60
C LEU A 34 1.93 -0.58 4.83
N GLY A 35 2.19 -1.36 5.88
CA GLY A 35 1.37 -1.35 7.09
C GLY A 35 1.35 -0.01 7.83
N LEU A 36 2.39 0.82 7.71
CA LEU A 36 2.37 2.20 8.20
C LEU A 36 1.47 3.09 7.33
N HIS A 37 1.63 3.00 6.01
CA HIS A 37 0.84 3.77 5.05
C HIS A 37 -0.66 3.54 5.22
N LEU A 38 -1.09 2.26 5.24
CA LEU A 38 -2.50 1.89 5.41
C LEU A 38 -3.13 2.55 6.66
N ARG A 39 -2.44 2.47 7.81
CA ARG A 39 -2.92 3.07 9.07
C ARG A 39 -2.98 4.59 9.04
N LEU A 40 -2.01 5.24 8.40
CA LEU A 40 -1.98 6.70 8.30
C LEU A 40 -3.07 7.21 7.36
N GLU A 41 -3.30 6.51 6.27
CA GLU A 41 -4.35 6.82 5.31
C GLU A 41 -5.75 6.64 5.90
N GLU A 42 -6.03 5.50 6.54
CA GLU A 42 -7.32 5.31 7.22
C GLU A 42 -7.56 6.41 8.26
N ARG A 43 -6.54 6.75 9.06
CA ARG A 43 -6.68 7.82 10.06
C ARG A 43 -7.00 9.17 9.41
N TRP A 44 -6.31 9.53 8.33
CA TRP A 44 -6.56 10.78 7.62
C TRP A 44 -7.97 10.82 7.01
N LEU A 45 -8.40 9.74 6.37
CA LEU A 45 -9.75 9.62 5.82
C LEU A 45 -10.83 9.65 6.90
N ASP A 46 -10.58 9.06 8.06
CA ASP A 46 -11.50 9.07 9.21
C ASP A 46 -11.67 10.51 9.74
N GLN A 47 -10.57 11.24 9.89
CA GLN A 47 -10.56 12.65 10.30
C GLN A 47 -11.32 13.54 9.32
N ALA A 48 -11.23 13.27 8.03
CA ALA A 48 -11.97 13.98 6.99
C ALA A 48 -13.41 13.48 6.77
N GLY A 49 -13.90 12.49 7.53
CA GLY A 49 -15.22 11.89 7.35
C GLY A 49 -15.42 11.18 6.01
N CYS A 50 -14.32 10.81 5.34
CA CYS A 50 -14.30 10.19 4.02
C CYS A 50 -14.01 8.68 4.05
N LEU A 51 -13.70 8.12 5.23
CA LEU A 51 -13.39 6.70 5.37
C LEU A 51 -14.63 5.83 5.20
N CYS A 52 -14.64 4.99 4.17
CA CYS A 52 -15.72 4.04 3.91
C CYS A 52 -15.36 2.62 4.38
N PRO A 53 -16.35 1.76 4.69
CA PRO A 53 -16.09 0.37 5.08
C PRO A 53 -15.34 -0.44 4.02
N GLY A 54 -15.58 -0.18 2.73
CA GLY A 54 -14.90 -0.85 1.62
C GLY A 54 -13.39 -0.61 1.63
N HIS A 55 -12.96 0.62 1.93
CA HIS A 55 -11.56 0.99 2.05
C HIS A 55 -10.86 0.20 3.16
N ARG A 56 -11.46 0.14 4.35
CA ARG A 56 -10.93 -0.66 5.47
C ARG A 56 -10.81 -2.15 5.13
N VAL A 57 -11.76 -2.69 4.35
CA VAL A 57 -11.70 -4.09 3.91
C VAL A 57 -10.54 -4.30 2.95
N ALA A 58 -10.36 -3.43 1.96
CA ALA A 58 -9.25 -3.50 1.01
C ALA A 58 -7.89 -3.41 1.73
N HIS A 59 -7.74 -2.49 2.69
CA HIS A 59 -6.54 -2.37 3.51
C HIS A 59 -6.25 -3.62 4.34
N ARG A 60 -7.27 -4.23 4.96
CA ARG A 60 -7.10 -5.49 5.71
C ARG A 60 -6.68 -6.65 4.80
N GLN A 61 -7.23 -6.72 3.59
CA GLN A 61 -6.84 -7.74 2.61
C GLN A 61 -5.37 -7.59 2.20
N ALA A 62 -4.93 -6.36 1.91
CA ALA A 62 -3.53 -6.08 1.61
C ALA A 62 -2.59 -6.40 2.79
N ALA A 63 -2.98 -6.03 4.01
CA ALA A 63 -2.21 -6.34 5.21
C ALA A 63 -2.11 -7.86 5.44
N ALA A 64 -3.18 -8.62 5.19
CA ALA A 64 -3.16 -10.07 5.28
C ALA A 64 -2.26 -10.72 4.22
N LEU A 65 -2.32 -10.24 2.97
CA LEU A 65 -1.42 -10.67 1.90
C LEU A 65 0.06 -10.39 2.24
N ALA A 66 0.33 -9.22 2.82
CA ALA A 66 1.68 -8.80 3.18
C ALA A 66 2.23 -9.49 4.44
N ALA A 67 1.38 -10.12 5.27
CA ALA A 67 1.78 -10.71 6.55
C ALA A 67 2.69 -11.94 6.41
N THR A 68 2.66 -12.61 5.27
CA THR A 68 3.39 -13.87 5.03
C THR A 68 4.35 -13.70 3.87
N ILE A 69 5.61 -13.38 4.18
CA ILE A 69 6.66 -13.24 3.16
C ILE A 69 7.08 -14.64 2.70
N PRO A 70 7.00 -14.97 1.39
CA PRO A 70 7.40 -16.28 0.91
C PRO A 70 8.91 -16.53 1.06
N ALA A 71 9.26 -17.78 1.36
CA ALA A 71 10.65 -18.21 1.50
C ALA A 71 11.34 -18.42 0.15
N GLY A 72 10.62 -18.97 -0.83
CA GLY A 72 11.12 -19.20 -2.19
C GLY A 72 11.26 -17.92 -3.00
N ALA A 73 12.32 -17.81 -3.79
CA ALA A 73 12.57 -16.63 -4.62
C ALA A 73 11.45 -16.41 -5.66
N SER A 74 10.99 -17.47 -6.32
CA SER A 74 9.91 -17.39 -7.32
C SER A 74 8.56 -17.04 -6.69
N GLU A 75 8.24 -17.63 -5.54
CA GLU A 75 7.02 -17.33 -4.78
C GLU A 75 7.02 -15.86 -4.30
N ARG A 76 8.18 -15.38 -3.85
CA ARG A 76 8.36 -13.99 -3.44
C ARG A 76 8.18 -13.03 -4.61
N LEU A 77 8.64 -13.37 -5.80
CA LEU A 77 8.40 -12.56 -7.00
C LEU A 77 6.90 -12.46 -7.32
N GLY A 78 6.19 -13.60 -7.33
CA GLY A 78 4.74 -13.59 -7.52
C GLY A 78 4.02 -12.74 -6.46
N TRP A 79 4.38 -12.91 -5.20
CA TRP A 79 3.86 -12.10 -4.09
C TRP A 79 4.14 -10.58 -4.24
N LEU A 80 5.32 -10.20 -4.72
CA LEU A 80 5.64 -8.80 -5.01
C LEU A 80 4.79 -8.23 -6.15
N MET A 81 4.57 -9.01 -7.21
CA MET A 81 3.72 -8.63 -8.33
C MET A 81 2.25 -8.48 -7.91
N ASP A 82 1.74 -9.38 -7.07
CA ASP A 82 0.38 -9.29 -6.51
C ASP A 82 0.23 -8.02 -5.66
N LEU A 83 1.23 -7.70 -4.84
CA LEU A 83 1.24 -6.46 -4.05
C LEU A 83 1.32 -5.22 -4.94
N GLN A 84 2.13 -5.22 -6.00
CA GLN A 84 2.20 -4.12 -6.95
C GLN A 84 0.87 -3.89 -7.67
N GLN A 85 0.25 -4.97 -8.15
CA GLN A 85 -1.05 -4.90 -8.80
C GLN A 85 -2.12 -4.35 -7.85
N TRP A 86 -2.17 -4.84 -6.61
CA TRP A 86 -3.08 -4.30 -5.60
C TRP A 86 -2.82 -2.81 -5.36
N PHE A 87 -1.56 -2.41 -5.19
CA PHE A 87 -1.18 -1.04 -4.86
C PHE A 87 -1.53 -0.05 -5.97
N GLN A 88 -1.34 -0.44 -7.23
CA GLN A 88 -1.74 0.39 -8.38
C GLN A 88 -3.27 0.56 -8.44
N HIS A 89 -4.03 -0.52 -8.26
CA HIS A 89 -5.50 -0.42 -8.20
C HIS A 89 -5.99 0.41 -7.01
N HIS A 90 -5.32 0.31 -5.87
CA HIS A 90 -5.60 1.10 -4.68
C HIS A 90 -5.40 2.61 -4.95
N ARG A 91 -4.25 2.97 -5.51
CA ARG A 91 -3.89 4.38 -5.79
C ARG A 91 -4.82 5.05 -6.80
N PHE A 92 -5.19 4.35 -7.87
CA PHE A 92 -5.95 4.92 -9.00
C PHE A 92 -7.42 4.51 -9.05
N GLY A 93 -7.88 3.70 -8.09
CA GLY A 93 -9.23 3.13 -8.07
C GLY A 93 -10.25 3.98 -7.32
N ALA A 94 -11.21 3.30 -6.68
CA ALA A 94 -12.33 3.93 -5.97
C ALA A 94 -11.89 4.91 -4.86
N ASP A 95 -10.69 4.73 -4.32
CA ASP A 95 -10.13 5.56 -3.26
C ASP A 95 -9.67 6.95 -3.75
N ALA A 96 -9.40 7.12 -5.05
CA ALA A 96 -9.06 8.42 -5.62
C ALA A 96 -10.15 9.48 -5.38
N VAL A 97 -11.43 9.05 -5.35
CA VAL A 97 -12.57 9.92 -5.02
C VAL A 97 -12.57 10.29 -3.53
N ALA A 98 -12.24 9.34 -2.64
CA ALA A 98 -12.12 9.60 -1.20
C ALA A 98 -10.97 10.58 -0.92
N TYR A 99 -9.84 10.44 -1.61
CA TYR A 99 -8.70 11.36 -1.51
C TYR A 99 -9.04 12.78 -1.97
N ALA A 100 -9.75 12.90 -3.09
CA ALA A 100 -10.21 14.19 -3.60
C ALA A 100 -11.13 14.89 -2.59
N ARG A 101 -12.07 14.15 -1.99
CA ARG A 101 -12.97 14.69 -0.95
C ARG A 101 -12.23 15.09 0.32
N ALA A 102 -11.36 14.22 0.83
CA ALA A 102 -10.58 14.50 2.03
C ALA A 102 -9.66 15.71 1.86
N SER A 103 -9.06 15.88 0.67
CA SER A 103 -8.23 17.03 0.34
C SER A 103 -8.99 18.36 0.32
N LEU A 104 -10.29 18.34 0.00
CA LEU A 104 -11.16 19.53 0.08
C LEU A 104 -11.51 19.87 1.54
N SER A 105 -11.64 18.86 2.41
CA SER A 105 -11.89 19.06 3.85
C SER A 105 -10.69 19.61 4.61
N ASP A 106 -9.47 19.45 4.08
CA ASP A 106 -8.23 20.02 4.63
C ASP A 106 -7.98 21.48 4.20
N GLN A 107 -8.86 22.09 3.39
CA GLN A 107 -8.75 23.50 3.02
C GLN A 107 -9.47 24.39 4.07
N PRO A 108 -8.82 25.45 4.57
CA PRO A 108 -9.35 26.32 5.62
C PRO A 108 -10.55 27.16 5.20
#